data_AF-A0A6A4HHL5-F1
#
_entry.id   AF-A0A6A4HHL5-F1
#
_cell.length_a   1.000
_cell.length_b   1.000
_cell.length_c   1.000
_cell.angle_alpha   90.00
_cell.angle_beta   90.00
_cell.angle_gamma   90.00
#
_symmetry.space_group_name_H-M   'P 1'
#
loop_
_entity.id
_entity.type
_entity.pdbx_description
1 polymer ?
#
loop_
_entity_poly.entity_id
_entity_poly.type
_entity_poly.pdbx_seq_one_letter_code
_entity_poly.pdbx_strand_id
1 'polypeptide(L)'
;RLSEPGARNIVSLQLACLQRIFLETYACSQWLEKWAPHLRDVDNTFKLDPHIMGAFTGDLSMAGDLFRLGIPVWLVRRLEHQAITEILRFVAPLDEQSWNYMLPLHDLEEPLNVAHEDPPHALIYSG
;
A
#
# COMPACT_ATOMS: atom_id res chain seq x y z
N ARG A 1 -31.36 9.39 -22.31
CA ARG A 1 -30.80 10.58 -21.62
C ARG A 1 -29.40 10.36 -21.02
N LEU A 2 -28.90 9.12 -20.87
CA LEU A 2 -27.50 8.82 -20.49
C LEU A 2 -26.61 8.39 -21.68
N SER A 3 -27.08 8.62 -22.90
CA SER A 3 -26.41 8.21 -24.14
C SER A 3 -25.41 9.26 -24.66
N GLU A 4 -25.48 10.50 -24.17
CA GLU A 4 -24.52 11.54 -24.54
C GLU A 4 -23.27 11.47 -23.66
N PRO A 5 -22.05 11.52 -24.25
CA PRO A 5 -20.79 11.34 -23.52
C PRO A 5 -20.58 12.41 -22.43
N GLY A 6 -21.08 13.63 -22.62
CA GLY A 6 -21.02 14.69 -21.58
C GLY A 6 -21.84 14.36 -20.33
N ALA A 7 -23.03 13.79 -20.50
CA ALA A 7 -23.90 13.40 -19.39
C ALA A 7 -23.30 12.26 -18.56
N ARG A 8 -22.58 11.32 -19.20
CA ARG A 8 -21.88 10.22 -18.51
C ARG A 8 -20.73 10.71 -17.65
N ASN A 9 -19.94 11.67 -18.16
CA ASN A 9 -18.82 12.24 -17.42
C ASN A 9 -19.29 13.01 -16.17
N ILE A 10 -20.39 13.77 -16.29
CA ILE A 10 -20.97 14.51 -15.16
C ILE A 10 -21.46 13.55 -14.07
N VAL A 11 -22.19 12.49 -14.46
CA VAL A 11 -22.68 11.49 -13.50
C VAL A 11 -21.52 10.74 -12.85
N SER A 12 -20.48 10.40 -13.61
CA SER A 12 -19.29 9.73 -13.07
C SER A 12 -18.53 10.61 -12.08
N LEU A 13 -18.39 11.91 -12.38
CA LEU A 13 -17.78 12.87 -11.47
C LEU A 13 -18.60 13.03 -10.19
N GLN A 14 -19.93 13.17 -10.31
CA GLN A 14 -20.82 13.26 -9.15
C GLN A 14 -20.75 12.01 -8.27
N LEU A 15 -20.71 10.83 -8.88
CA LEU A 15 -20.54 9.57 -8.15
C LEU A 15 -19.19 9.52 -7.43
N ALA A 16 -18.09 9.90 -8.10
CA ALA A 16 -16.76 9.93 -7.50
C ALA A 16 -16.71 10.93 -6.33
N CYS A 17 -17.33 12.11 -6.48
CA CYS A 17 -17.45 13.08 -5.39
C CYS A 17 -18.25 12.52 -4.21
N LEU A 18 -19.37 11.85 -4.47
CA LEU A 18 -20.18 11.23 -3.42
C LEU A 18 -19.41 10.12 -2.69
N GLN A 19 -18.75 9.24 -3.45
CA GLN A 19 -17.89 8.18 -2.91
C GLN A 19 -16.79 8.77 -2.03
N ARG A 20 -16.14 9.83 -2.49
CA ARG A 20 -15.11 10.53 -1.72
C ARG A 20 -15.66 11.08 -0.41
N ILE A 21 -16.75 11.83 -0.44
CA ILE A 21 -17.35 12.43 0.78
C ILE A 21 -17.76 11.33 1.77
N PHE A 22 -18.34 10.24 1.26
CA PHE A 22 -18.71 9.09 2.09
C PHE A 22 -17.49 8.47 2.76
N LEU A 23 -16.43 8.18 2.00
CA LEU A 23 -15.20 7.58 2.51
C LEU A 23 -14.48 8.49 3.51
N GLU A 24 -14.40 9.80 3.24
CA GLU A 24 -13.81 10.79 4.15
C GLU A 24 -14.61 10.85 5.47
N THR A 25 -15.94 10.90 5.39
CA THR A 25 -16.81 10.94 6.58
C THR A 25 -16.70 9.64 7.37
N TYR A 26 -16.68 8.49 6.68
CA TYR A 26 -16.53 7.18 7.31
C TYR A 26 -15.18 7.04 8.02
N ALA A 27 -14.09 7.45 7.36
CA ALA A 27 -12.76 7.45 7.96
C ALA A 27 -12.69 8.34 9.21
N CYS A 28 -13.31 9.53 9.18
CA CYS A 28 -13.44 10.40 10.35
C CYS A 28 -14.22 9.72 11.49
N SER A 29 -15.33 9.03 11.17
CA SER A 29 -16.11 8.27 12.18
C SER A 29 -15.25 7.18 12.82
N GLN A 30 -14.59 6.36 12.01
CA GLN A 30 -13.70 5.30 12.50
C GLN A 30 -12.54 5.85 13.33
N TRP A 31 -12.00 7.00 12.95
CA TRP A 31 -11.00 7.70 13.75
C TRP A 31 -11.50 8.07 15.12
N LEU A 32 -12.67 8.69 15.22
CA LEU A 32 -13.25 9.08 16.50
C LEU A 32 -13.62 7.89 17.38
N GLU A 33 -14.09 6.79 16.78
CA GLU A 33 -14.54 5.60 17.50
C GLU A 33 -13.40 4.69 17.94
N LYS A 34 -12.39 4.49 17.09
CA LYS A 34 -11.34 3.47 17.29
C LYS A 34 -9.99 4.06 17.70
N TRP A 35 -9.46 5.01 16.93
CA TRP A 35 -8.05 5.45 17.09
C TRP A 35 -7.89 6.65 18.03
N ALA A 36 -8.87 7.56 18.09
CA ALA A 36 -8.84 8.70 19.00
C ALA A 36 -8.84 8.30 20.50
N PRO A 37 -9.52 7.21 20.92
CA PRO A 37 -9.36 6.67 22.27
C PRO A 37 -7.95 6.10 22.52
N HIS A 38 -7.36 5.39 21.55
CA HIS A 38 -6.02 4.83 21.66
C HIS A 38 -4.95 5.90 21.91
N LEU A 39 -5.11 7.11 21.35
CA LEU A 39 -4.22 8.25 21.60
C LEU A 39 -4.16 8.70 23.06
N ARG A 40 -5.19 8.40 23.85
CA ARG A 40 -5.23 8.74 25.29
C ARG A 40 -4.52 7.71 26.14
N ASP A 41 -4.20 6.56 25.56
CA ASP A 41 -3.63 5.40 26.23
C ASP A 41 -2.17 5.20 25.78
N VAL A 42 -1.31 6.11 26.25
CA VAL A 42 0.06 6.33 25.77
C VAL A 42 1.01 5.15 26.06
N ASP A 43 0.66 4.31 27.03
CA ASP A 43 1.49 3.18 27.47
C ASP A 43 1.17 1.88 26.71
N ASN A 44 0.03 1.81 26.03
CA ASN A 44 -0.42 0.59 25.36
C ASN A 44 -0.08 0.58 23.87
N THR A 45 0.28 -0.61 23.37
CA THR A 45 0.45 -0.87 21.94
C THR A 45 -0.74 -1.71 21.47
N PHE A 46 -1.44 -1.21 20.46
CA PHE A 46 -2.66 -1.84 19.94
C PHE A 46 -2.33 -2.80 18.79
N LYS A 47 -3.15 -3.84 18.63
CA LYS A 47 -3.00 -4.79 17.53
C LYS A 47 -3.21 -4.08 16.19
N LEU A 48 -2.32 -4.36 15.24
CA LEU A 48 -2.43 -3.88 13.86
C LEU A 48 -3.75 -4.31 13.22
N ASP A 49 -4.44 -3.37 12.58
CA ASP A 49 -5.61 -3.66 11.74
C ASP A 49 -5.21 -3.85 10.27
N PRO A 50 -5.20 -5.09 9.73
CA PRO A 50 -4.81 -5.34 8.35
C PRO A 50 -5.90 -4.98 7.33
N HIS A 51 -7.11 -4.60 7.79
CA HIS A 51 -8.24 -4.35 6.90
C HIS A 51 -8.34 -2.89 6.43
N ILE A 52 -7.45 -2.03 6.90
CA ILE A 52 -7.37 -0.63 6.47
C ILE A 52 -6.15 -0.41 5.56
N MET A 53 -6.28 0.55 4.65
CA MET A 53 -5.15 1.00 3.81
C MET A 53 -4.04 1.66 4.64
N GLY A 54 -4.30 2.09 5.88
CA GLY A 54 -3.37 2.74 6.80
C GLY A 54 -2.79 4.07 6.29
N ALA A 55 -1.58 4.45 6.73
CA ALA A 55 -1.05 5.79 6.60
C ALA A 55 0.34 5.86 5.93
N PHE A 56 0.56 6.90 5.13
CA PHE A 56 1.83 7.18 4.49
C PHE A 56 2.48 8.39 5.16
N THR A 57 3.70 8.23 5.67
CA THR A 57 4.44 9.35 6.27
C THR A 57 5.93 9.23 5.99
N GLY A 58 6.61 10.36 5.82
CA GLY A 58 8.07 10.40 5.79
C GLY A 58 8.70 10.67 7.16
N ASP A 59 7.88 10.91 8.18
CA ASP A 59 8.30 11.19 9.55
C ASP A 59 8.29 9.90 10.37
N LEU A 60 9.46 9.51 10.88
CA LEU A 60 9.65 8.32 11.71
C LEU A 60 8.93 8.42 13.06
N SER A 61 8.83 9.62 13.65
CA SER A 61 8.14 9.81 14.93
C SER A 61 6.65 9.54 14.74
N MET A 62 6.06 10.17 13.73
CA MET A 62 4.65 9.97 13.38
C MET A 62 4.37 8.52 12.98
N ALA A 63 5.30 7.88 12.26
CA ALA A 63 5.16 6.47 11.91
C ALA A 63 5.11 5.57 13.15
N GLY A 64 5.98 5.82 14.13
CA GLY A 64 6.00 5.12 15.41
C GLY A 64 4.67 5.28 16.16
N ASP A 65 4.16 6.51 16.26
CA ASP A 65 2.90 6.79 16.95
C ASP A 65 1.73 6.06 16.29
N LEU A 66 1.59 6.17 14.96
CA LEU A 66 0.52 5.51 14.20
C LEU A 66 0.60 3.98 14.30
N PHE A 67 1.81 3.43 14.24
CA PHE A 67 2.01 2.00 14.42
C PHE A 67 1.58 1.51 15.81
N ARG A 68 1.92 2.28 16.87
CA ARG A 68 1.50 1.96 18.24
C ARG A 68 -0.01 2.01 18.42
N LEU A 69 -0.71 2.86 17.68
CA LEU A 69 -2.17 2.92 17.64
C LEU A 69 -2.84 1.75 16.88
N GLY A 70 -2.04 0.84 16.30
CA GLY A 70 -2.51 -0.29 15.51
C GLY A 70 -2.85 0.06 14.05
N ILE A 71 -2.35 1.18 13.54
CA ILE A 71 -2.55 1.62 12.16
C ILE A 71 -1.35 1.14 11.31
N PRO A 72 -1.57 0.46 10.17
CA PRO A 72 -0.51 0.17 9.21
C PRO A 72 0.16 1.44 8.70
N VAL A 73 1.49 1.47 8.63
CA VAL A 73 2.26 2.63 8.19
C VAL A 73 3.23 2.25 7.09
N TRP A 74 3.30 3.07 6.04
CA TRP A 74 4.30 3.01 4.99
C TRP A 74 5.19 4.25 5.08
N LEU A 75 6.48 4.02 5.31
CA LEU A 75 7.47 5.10 5.36
C LEU A 75 7.80 5.57 3.95
N VAL A 76 7.39 6.79 3.61
CA VAL A 76 7.68 7.40 2.31
C VAL A 76 9.02 8.14 2.41
N ARG A 77 10.04 7.61 1.75
CA ARG A 77 11.33 8.30 1.63
C ARG A 77 11.18 9.48 0.69
N ARG A 78 11.82 10.60 1.04
CA ARG A 78 11.89 11.75 0.14
C ARG A 78 12.74 11.40 -1.08
N LEU A 79 12.34 11.92 -2.24
CA LEU A 79 13.02 11.71 -3.53
C LEU A 79 14.51 12.09 -3.47
N GLU A 80 14.87 13.10 -2.68
CA GLU A 80 16.25 13.55 -2.45
C GLU A 80 17.15 12.48 -1.79
N HIS A 81 16.57 11.45 -1.16
CA HIS A 81 17.28 10.33 -0.53
C HIS A 81 17.16 9.02 -1.34
N GLN A 82 16.53 9.04 -2.51
CA GLN A 82 16.54 7.90 -3.43
C GLN A 82 17.79 7.99 -4.31
N ALA A 83 18.58 6.91 -4.37
CA ALA A 83 19.41 6.66 -5.54
C ALA A 83 18.45 6.67 -6.74
N ILE A 84 18.73 7.52 -7.73
CA ILE A 84 17.86 7.89 -8.85
C ILE A 84 17.12 6.63 -9.35
N THR A 85 15.88 6.44 -8.90
CA THR A 85 15.04 5.33 -9.34
C THR A 85 14.34 5.84 -10.59
N GLU A 86 14.87 5.50 -11.76
CA GLU A 86 14.26 5.88 -13.02
C GLU A 86 12.88 5.20 -13.13
N ILE A 87 11.81 5.99 -13.03
CA ILE A 87 10.46 5.49 -13.23
C ILE A 87 10.27 5.27 -14.74
N LEU A 88 10.52 4.04 -15.19
CA LEU A 88 10.25 3.64 -16.57
C LEU A 88 8.74 3.62 -16.79
N ARG A 89 8.24 4.65 -17.49
CA ARG A 89 6.83 4.80 -17.87
C ARG A 89 6.29 3.62 -18.70
N PHE A 90 7.18 2.87 -19.33
CA PHE A 90 6.87 1.71 -20.15
C PHE A 90 7.70 0.52 -19.71
N VAL A 91 7.07 -0.40 -18.98
CA VAL A 91 7.60 -1.74 -18.73
C VAL A 91 6.95 -2.66 -19.75
N ALA A 92 7.76 -3.32 -20.58
CA ALA A 92 7.24 -4.36 -21.46
C ALA A 92 6.67 -5.49 -20.58
N PRO A 93 5.45 -5.98 -20.84
CA PRO A 93 4.91 -7.10 -20.08
C PRO A 93 5.83 -8.31 -20.21
N LEU A 94 6.01 -9.03 -19.10
CA LEU A 94 6.68 -10.33 -19.12
C LEU A 94 5.84 -11.27 -19.99
N ASP A 95 6.44 -11.82 -21.04
CA ASP A 95 5.79 -12.84 -21.86
C ASP A 95 5.74 -14.15 -21.07
N GLU A 96 4.52 -14.60 -20.76
CA GLU A 96 4.24 -15.83 -20.00
C GLU A 96 4.91 -17.06 -20.62
N GLN A 97 5.16 -17.05 -21.94
CA GLN A 97 5.80 -18.16 -22.66
C GLN A 97 7.32 -18.18 -22.48
N SER A 98 7.93 -17.07 -22.07
CA SER A 98 9.38 -16.91 -21.84
C SER A 98 9.75 -16.81 -20.36
N TRP A 99 8.78 -16.97 -19.46
CA TRP A 99 8.99 -16.84 -18.03
C TRP A 99 9.85 -17.98 -17.48
N ASN A 100 11.10 -17.66 -17.16
CA ASN A 100 12.09 -18.61 -16.63
C ASN A 100 12.36 -18.44 -15.13
N TYR A 101 11.42 -17.86 -14.37
CA TYR A 101 11.60 -17.54 -12.95
C TYR A 101 12.77 -16.58 -12.65
N MET A 102 13.25 -15.85 -13.66
CA MET A 102 14.30 -14.86 -13.52
C MET A 102 13.68 -13.47 -13.67
N LEU A 103 13.68 -12.69 -12.59
CA LEU A 103 13.20 -11.33 -12.57
C LEU A 103 14.38 -10.38 -12.84
N PRO A 104 14.42 -9.67 -13.98
CA PRO A 104 15.45 -8.67 -14.21
C PRO A 104 15.31 -7.56 -13.17
N LEU A 105 16.37 -7.32 -12.40
CA LEU A 105 16.47 -6.21 -11.47
C LEU A 105 17.36 -5.15 -12.08
N HIS A 106 16.95 -3.89 -11.98
CA HIS A 106 17.68 -2.79 -12.61
C HIS A 106 19.05 -2.53 -11.94
N ASP A 107 19.16 -2.80 -10.65
CA ASP A 107 20.33 -2.46 -9.84
C ASP A 107 21.26 -3.66 -9.56
N LEU A 108 20.93 -4.84 -10.10
CA LEU A 108 21.74 -6.04 -10.01
C LEU A 108 22.11 -6.48 -11.43
N GLU A 109 23.40 -6.73 -11.66
CA GLU A 109 23.89 -7.30 -12.92
C GLU A 109 23.30 -8.71 -13.16
N GLU A 110 22.93 -9.39 -12.07
CA GLU A 110 22.30 -10.71 -12.11
C GLU A 110 20.78 -10.61 -11.86
N PRO A 111 19.95 -11.22 -12.73
CA PRO A 111 18.52 -11.29 -12.50
C PRO A 111 18.21 -12.10 -11.23
N LEU A 112 17.17 -11.70 -10.50
CA LEU A 112 16.73 -12.38 -9.29
C LEU A 112 16.01 -13.68 -9.65
N ASN A 113 16.54 -14.80 -9.19
CA ASN A 113 15.83 -16.07 -9.27
C ASN A 113 14.68 -16.09 -8.24
N VAL A 114 13.44 -16.16 -8.73
CA VAL A 114 12.22 -16.27 -7.94
C VAL A 114 11.58 -17.67 -8.03
N ALA A 115 12.32 -18.66 -8.54
CA ALA A 115 11.90 -20.04 -8.47
C ALA A 115 11.74 -20.44 -6.99
N HIS A 116 10.85 -21.39 -6.73
CA HIS A 116 10.72 -21.93 -5.39
C HIS A 116 12.04 -22.62 -5.03
N GLU A 117 12.64 -22.24 -3.90
CA GLU A 117 13.77 -23.00 -3.38
C GLU A 117 13.31 -24.43 -3.08
N ASP A 118 14.14 -25.41 -3.44
CA ASP A 118 14.01 -26.80 -2.99
C ASP A 118 15.01 -27.02 -1.85
N PRO A 119 14.66 -26.65 -0.61
CA PRO A 119 15.59 -26.75 0.49
C PRO A 119 15.95 -28.23 0.75
N PRO A 120 17.21 -28.55 1.12
CA PRO A 120 17.64 -29.92 1.39
C PRO A 120 16.91 -30.58 2.58
N HIS A 121 16.14 -29.79 3.33
CA HIS A 121 15.33 -30.25 4.44
C HIS A 121 13.90 -29.75 4.26
N ALA A 122 12.93 -30.63 4.51
CA ALA A 122 11.52 -30.27 4.47
C ALA A 122 11.26 -29.09 5.42
N LEU A 123 10.62 -28.03 4.92
CA LEU A 123 10.15 -26.92 5.74
C LEU A 123 9.04 -27.44 6.67
N ILE A 124 9.43 -27.81 7.90
CA ILE A 124 8.48 -28.18 8.96
C ILE A 124 7.97 -26.89 9.61
N TYR A 125 7.17 -26.12 8.88
CA TYR A 125 6.38 -25.06 9.49
C TYR A 125 4.92 -25.51 9.54
N SER A 126 4.49 -25.96 10.72
CA SER A 126 3.08 -26.07 11.07
C SER A 126 2.64 -24.75 11.70
N GLY A 127 2.02 -23.88 10.91
CA GLY A 127 1.16 -22.81 11.39
C GLY A 127 -0.27 -23.32 11.56
#